data_AF-A0A8H8N3V1-F1
#
_entry.id   AF-A0A8H8N3V1-F1
#
_cell.length_a   1.000
_cell.length_b   1.000
_cell.length_c   1.000
_cell.angle_alpha   90.00
_cell.angle_beta   90.00
_cell.angle_gamma   90.00
#
_symmetry.space_group_name_H-M   'P 1'
#
loop_
_entity.id
_entity.type
_entity.pdbx_description
1 polymer ?
#
loop_
_entity_poly.entity_id
_entity_poly.type
_entity_poly.pdbx_seq_one_letter_code
_entity_poly.pdbx_strand_id
1 'polypeptide(L)'
;MRSALVPGFLKGYVRRFAQSSSDHRGTPEHPGRVVTLIAADDWSSFSSTDEFPHEDVVWGVCYTIDPEYAEEMRKYLGADVF
;
A
#
# COMPACT_ATOMS: atom_id res chain seq x y z
N MET A 1 -6.35 -18.08 -14.65
CA MET A 1 -6.00 -17.50 -13.35
C MET A 1 -7.22 -17.53 -12.44
N ARG A 2 -7.29 -18.43 -11.45
CA ARG A 2 -8.29 -18.39 -10.39
C ARG A 2 -7.59 -17.97 -9.10
N SER A 3 -7.33 -16.68 -8.94
CA SER A 3 -6.87 -16.16 -7.66
C SER A 3 -8.05 -16.16 -6.68
N ALA A 4 -7.85 -16.70 -5.47
CA ALA A 4 -8.81 -16.52 -4.40
C ALA A 4 -8.70 -15.08 -3.89
N LEU A 5 -9.84 -14.38 -3.81
CA LEU A 5 -9.96 -13.02 -3.31
C LEU A 5 -10.55 -13.07 -1.91
N VAL A 6 -9.79 -12.63 -0.91
CA VAL A 6 -10.21 -12.66 0.50
C VAL A 6 -10.17 -11.24 1.07
N PRO A 7 -11.34 -10.63 1.41
CA PRO A 7 -11.37 -9.40 2.17
C PRO A 7 -10.75 -9.60 3.55
N GLY A 8 -9.98 -8.61 4.02
CA GLY A 8 -9.35 -8.67 5.33
C GLY A 8 -8.72 -7.35 5.72
N PHE A 9 -7.85 -7.41 6.73
CA PHE A 9 -7.09 -6.26 7.18
C PHE A 9 -5.68 -6.66 7.60
N LEU A 10 -4.78 -5.69 7.56
CA LEU A 10 -3.40 -5.76 8.03
C LEU A 10 -3.26 -4.94 9.31
N LYS A 11 -2.59 -5.47 10.35
CA LYS A 11 -2.29 -4.75 11.60
C LYS A 11 -0.85 -4.24 11.60
N GLY A 12 -0.58 -3.19 12.39
CA GLY A 12 0.75 -2.60 12.56
C GLY A 12 1.15 -1.64 11.43
N TYR A 13 0.19 -1.24 10.58
CA TYR A 13 0.43 -0.33 9.46
C TYR A 13 -0.63 0.75 9.42
N VAL A 14 -0.25 1.92 8.91
CA VAL A 14 -1.17 2.97 8.47
C VAL A 14 -1.21 3.06 6.96
N ARG A 15 -2.37 3.44 6.42
CA ARG A 15 -2.51 3.80 5.00
C ARG A 15 -2.70 5.30 4.90
N ARG A 16 -1.79 5.97 4.21
CA ARG A 16 -1.84 7.43 4.01
C ARG A 16 -1.47 7.79 2.57
N PHE A 17 -1.97 8.94 2.12
CA PHE A 17 -1.60 9.52 0.82
C PHE A 17 -0.24 10.24 0.93
N ALA A 18 0.81 9.46 1.15
CA ALA A 18 2.15 9.97 1.48
C ALA A 18 3.19 9.70 0.38
N GLN A 19 2.83 9.02 -0.70
CA GLN A 19 3.73 8.75 -1.82
C GLN A 19 3.48 9.74 -2.96
N SER A 20 4.56 10.34 -3.49
CA SER A 20 4.49 11.25 -4.64
C SER A 20 4.13 10.49 -5.93
N SER A 21 3.23 11.02 -6.74
CA SER A 21 2.91 10.49 -8.07
C SER A 21 2.87 11.60 -9.11
N SER A 22 3.83 11.57 -10.03
CA SER A 22 4.00 12.55 -11.11
C SER A 22 3.61 12.02 -12.49
N ASP A 23 3.31 10.73 -12.60
CA ASP A 23 3.10 10.01 -13.86
C ASP A 23 1.66 9.49 -14.03
N HIS A 24 0.93 9.29 -12.92
CA HIS A 24 -0.44 8.76 -12.93
C HIS A 24 -1.48 9.68 -12.30
N ARG A 25 -1.14 10.36 -11.20
CA ARG A 25 -2.07 11.21 -10.42
C ARG A 25 -1.57 12.64 -10.23
N GLY A 26 -0.61 13.06 -11.05
CA GLY A 26 -0.07 14.42 -11.07
C GLY A 26 0.77 14.61 -12.34
N THR A 27 1.59 15.66 -12.34
CA THR A 27 2.63 15.90 -13.34
C THR A 27 3.99 16.04 -12.66
N PRO A 28 5.11 16.05 -13.41
CA PRO A 28 6.41 16.36 -12.83
C PRO A 28 6.48 17.69 -12.09
N GLU A 29 5.78 18.72 -12.58
CA GLU A 29 5.74 20.07 -11.99
C GLU A 29 4.75 20.16 -10.82
N HIS A 30 3.68 19.37 -10.87
CA HIS A 30 2.63 19.33 -9.87
C HIS A 30 2.32 17.88 -9.47
N PRO A 31 3.19 17.25 -8.66
CA PRO A 31 3.00 15.87 -8.27
C PRO A 31 1.76 15.72 -7.40
N GLY A 32 0.97 14.69 -7.70
CA GLY A 32 -0.11 14.24 -6.83
C GLY A 32 0.43 13.43 -5.67
N ARG A 33 -0.48 12.98 -4.80
CA ARG A 33 -0.19 12.02 -3.74
C ARG A 33 -1.03 10.77 -3.93
N VAL A 34 -0.44 9.60 -3.72
CA VAL A 34 -1.10 8.30 -3.77
C VAL A 34 -0.90 7.54 -2.45
N VAL A 35 -1.73 6.52 -2.25
CA VAL A 35 -1.69 5.70 -1.05
C VAL A 35 -0.40 4.88 -0.97
N THR A 36 0.15 4.78 0.23
CA THR A 36 1.22 3.84 0.58
C THR A 36 0.95 3.27 1.99
N LEU A 37 1.60 2.16 2.32
CA LEU A 37 1.61 1.58 3.66
C LEU A 37 2.87 2.02 4.39
N ILE A 38 2.70 2.48 5.63
CA ILE A 38 3.81 2.87 6.50
C ILE A 38 3.67 2.07 7.79
N ALA A 39 4.78 1.53 8.31
CA ALA A 39 4.76 0.88 9.61
C ALA A 39 4.24 1.87 10.66
N ALA A 40 3.34 1.43 11.54
CA ALA A 40 2.72 2.32 12.53
C ALA A 40 3.78 2.94 13.47
N ASP A 41 4.83 2.19 13.79
CA ASP A 41 5.96 2.68 14.61
C ASP A 41 6.71 3.83 13.93
N ASP A 42 6.98 3.73 12.63
CA ASP A 42 7.63 4.80 11.85
C ASP A 42 6.72 6.03 11.74
N TRP A 43 5.42 5.81 11.56
CA TRP A 43 4.44 6.89 11.45
C TRP A 43 4.20 7.64 12.76
N SER A 44 4.40 6.99 13.90
CA SER A 44 4.15 7.56 15.22
C SER A 44 4.84 8.93 15.42
N SER A 45 6.03 9.11 14.86
CA SER A 45 6.81 10.35 14.91
C SER A 45 6.20 11.51 14.13
N PHE A 46 5.29 11.22 13.19
CA PHE A 46 4.62 12.21 12.31
C PHE A 46 3.12 12.36 12.63
N SER A 47 2.61 11.57 13.58
CA SER A 47 1.19 11.45 13.89
C SER A 47 0.58 12.67 14.60
N SER A 48 1.39 13.63 15.05
CA SER A 48 0.91 14.79 15.84
C SER A 48 -0.11 15.67 15.10
N THR A 49 -0.13 15.61 13.78
CA THR A 49 -1.09 16.33 12.92
C THR A 49 -1.99 15.38 12.12
N ASP A 50 -1.96 14.08 12.43
CA ASP A 50 -2.84 13.09 11.82
C ASP A 50 -4.21 13.11 12.52
N GLU A 51 -5.29 13.06 11.73
CA GLU A 51 -6.66 12.99 12.22
C GLU A 51 -6.95 11.63 12.90
N PHE A 52 -6.18 10.59 12.55
CA PHE A 52 -6.30 9.24 13.10
C PHE A 52 -4.94 8.72 13.62
N PRO A 53 -4.37 9.33 14.68
CA PRO A 53 -2.99 9.09 15.11
C PRO A 53 -2.76 7.70 15.76
N HIS A 54 -3.83 6.99 16.08
CA HIS A 54 -3.79 5.67 16.74
C HIS A 54 -4.36 4.54 15.87
N GLU A 55 -4.66 4.81 14.61
CA GLU A 55 -5.07 3.75 13.69
C GLU A 55 -3.83 2.94 13.29
N ASP A 56 -3.90 1.62 13.43
CA ASP A 56 -2.84 0.69 13.01
C ASP A 56 -3.41 -0.48 12.18
N VAL A 57 -4.64 -0.33 11.69
CA VAL A 57 -5.36 -1.34 10.91
C VAL A 57 -5.65 -0.81 9.51
N VAL A 58 -5.24 -1.55 8.48
CA VAL A 58 -5.54 -1.23 7.08
C VAL A 58 -6.42 -2.31 6.48
N TRP A 59 -7.63 -1.92 6.09
CA TRP A 59 -8.54 -2.78 5.34
C TRP A 59 -8.13 -2.92 3.88
N GLY A 60 -8.21 -4.13 3.36
CA GLY A 60 -7.84 -4.46 1.99
C GLY A 60 -8.27 -5.85 1.56
N VAL A 61 -7.58 -6.37 0.56
CA VAL A 61 -7.88 -7.65 -0.07
C VAL A 61 -6.58 -8.43 -0.24
N CYS A 62 -6.59 -9.71 0.14
CA CYS A 62 -5.50 -10.64 -0.12
C CYS A 62 -5.83 -11.44 -1.39
N TYR A 63 -4.87 -11.49 -2.32
CA TYR A 63 -4.94 -12.31 -3.51
C TYR A 63 -4.02 -13.51 -3.36
N THR A 64 -4.57 -14.72 -3.45
CA THR A 64 -3.75 -15.94 -3.53
C THR A 64 -3.35 -16.16 -4.98
N ILE A 65 -2.04 -16.23 -5.25
CA ILE A 65 -1.50 -16.55 -6.57
C ILE A 65 -1.22 -18.05 -6.63
N ASP A 66 -1.64 -18.68 -7.73
CA ASP A 66 -1.31 -20.08 -8.00
C ASP A 66 0.23 -20.24 -8.02
N PRO A 67 0.81 -21.23 -7.31
CA PRO A 67 2.24 -21.47 -7.33
C PRO A 67 2.86 -21.57 -8.72
N GLU A 68 2.12 -22.08 -9.72
CA GLU A 68 2.56 -22.18 -11.11
C GLU A 68 2.89 -20.79 -11.72
N TYR A 69 2.17 -19.74 -11.32
CA TYR A 69 2.34 -18.36 -11.82
C TYR A 69 3.12 -17.44 -10.87
N ALA A 70 3.60 -17.95 -9.74
CA ALA A 70 4.15 -17.10 -8.69
C ALA A 70 5.42 -16.34 -9.12
N GLU A 71 6.31 -16.97 -9.90
CA GLU A 71 7.51 -16.33 -10.45
C GLU A 71 7.18 -15.27 -11.52
N GLU A 72 6.22 -15.57 -12.40
CA GLU A 72 5.75 -14.63 -13.42
C GLU A 72 5.12 -13.40 -12.77
N MET A 73 4.24 -13.60 -11.79
CA MET A 73 3.57 -12.51 -11.08
C MET A 73 4.53 -11.66 -10.28
N ARG A 74 5.55 -12.25 -9.64
CA ARG A 74 6.62 -11.49 -8.97
C ARG A 74 7.35 -10.55 -9.94
N LYS A 75 7.67 -11.04 -11.15
CA LYS A 75 8.33 -10.23 -12.18
C LYS A 75 7.42 -9.15 -12.74
N TYR A 76 6.14 -9.46 -12.94
CA TYR A 76 5.14 -8.52 -13.45
C TYR A 76 4.88 -7.38 -12.46
N LEU A 77 4.72 -7.71 -11.18
CA LEU A 77 4.51 -6.74 -10.11
C LEU A 77 5.76 -5.91 -9.85
N GLY A 78 6.95 -6.50 -9.90
CA GLY A 78 8.21 -5.80 -9.67
C GLY A 78 8.48 -5.54 -8.18
N ALA A 79 9.52 -4.74 -7.90
CA ALA A 79 9.94 -4.42 -6.53
C ALA A 79 9.09 -3.33 -5.87
N ASP A 80 8.33 -2.55 -6.66
CA ASP A 80 7.61 -1.35 -6.21
C ASP A 80 6.19 -1.65 -5.70
N VAL A 81 5.91 -2.88 -5.27
CA VAL A 81 4.57 -3.31 -4.83
C VAL A 81 4.40 -3.28 -3.31
N PHE A 82 5.40 -2.79 -2.57
CA PHE A 82 5.30 -2.50 -1.13
C PHE A 82 6.02 -1.21 -0.79
#